data_AF-A0A415E3V1-F1
#
_entry.id   AF-A0A415E3V1-F1
#
_cell.length_a   1.000
_cell.length_b   1.000
_cell.length_c   1.000
_cell.angle_alpha   90.00
_cell.angle_beta   90.00
_cell.angle_gamma   90.00
#
_symmetry.space_group_name_H-M   'P 1'
#
loop_
_entity.id
_entity.type
_entity.pdbx_description
1 polymer ?
#
loop_
_entity_poly.entity_id
_entity_poly.type
_entity_poly.pdbx_seq_one_letter_code
_entity_poly.pdbx_strand_id
1 'polypeptide(L)'
;MTSKHDFYKEIRDQDQPYHKQMLKLLKFVDEEEINIMSGAWMEHMEDPDAEMKIKDFLLNPSEDTAFTVPLLRQWLFELIVGTVVLQDNLDEEIPVTAVLYPPTHSLMICETDIGIIASALDEVEYALIGDIDNREFRLHLRQAYESIKTSVESFGILTMPEFDRVNDRVVHFSNSGRLVGLIREIDLRHACGNIVTLMNRKTRELALDSPLTIFVGGNVLNGDFTVPNLISVYYGIDSNTLDEGMIQEIYRPFTESDDKLLSVTRMFGTEKLLRRLFEQQQ
;
A
#
# COMPACT_ATOMS: atom_id res chain seq x y z
N MET A 1 11.20 -16.76 -20.21
CA MET A 1 10.15 -15.97 -19.55
C MET A 1 9.18 -16.95 -18.92
N THR A 2 9.37 -17.21 -17.64
CA THR A 2 8.48 -17.99 -16.78
C THR A 2 7.22 -17.15 -16.59
N SER A 3 6.01 -17.68 -16.84
CA SER A 3 4.80 -16.86 -16.78
C SER A 3 4.52 -16.39 -15.34
N LYS A 4 3.75 -15.30 -15.13
CA LYS A 4 3.29 -14.89 -13.78
C LYS A 4 2.66 -16.07 -13.01
N HIS A 5 2.05 -17.02 -13.73
CA HIS A 5 1.44 -18.22 -13.16
C HIS A 5 2.46 -19.29 -12.68
N ASP A 6 3.66 -19.30 -13.27
CA ASP A 6 4.72 -20.22 -12.88
C ASP A 6 5.50 -19.71 -11.65
N PHE A 7 5.64 -18.37 -11.50
CA PHE A 7 6.19 -17.77 -10.27
C PHE A 7 5.44 -18.23 -9.01
N TYR A 8 4.11 -18.21 -9.07
CA TYR A 8 3.26 -18.63 -7.95
C TYR A 8 3.40 -20.12 -7.59
N LYS A 9 3.93 -20.97 -8.49
CA LYS A 9 4.22 -22.38 -8.21
C LYS A 9 5.62 -22.60 -7.63
N GLU A 10 6.51 -21.62 -7.81
CA GLU A 10 7.93 -21.69 -7.44
C GLU A 10 8.19 -21.19 -6.01
N ILE A 11 7.28 -20.43 -5.39
CA ILE A 11 7.38 -20.08 -3.97
C ILE A 11 7.37 -21.38 -3.16
N ARG A 12 8.48 -21.68 -2.49
CA ARG A 12 8.87 -23.07 -2.18
C ARG A 12 8.49 -23.55 -0.78
N ASP A 13 7.66 -22.81 -0.07
CA ASP A 13 7.24 -23.18 1.29
C ASP A 13 5.82 -23.74 1.30
N GLN A 14 5.60 -24.85 0.59
CA GLN A 14 4.28 -25.50 0.48
C GLN A 14 3.74 -25.98 1.84
N ASP A 15 4.61 -26.08 2.84
CA ASP A 15 4.30 -26.53 4.19
C ASP A 15 3.88 -25.37 5.11
N GLN A 16 4.06 -24.09 4.69
CA GLN A 16 3.55 -22.95 5.44
C GLN A 16 2.01 -22.91 5.41
N PRO A 17 1.35 -22.66 6.56
CA PRO A 17 -0.06 -22.35 6.59
C PRO A 17 -0.39 -21.23 5.61
N TYR A 18 -1.49 -21.37 4.89
CA TYR A 18 -1.98 -20.37 3.94
C TYR A 18 -1.09 -20.09 2.73
N HIS A 19 -0.09 -20.91 2.44
CA HIS A 19 0.82 -20.71 1.30
C HIS A 19 0.09 -20.35 0.00
N LYS A 20 -0.95 -21.10 -0.39
CA LYS A 20 -1.73 -20.83 -1.62
C LYS A 20 -2.50 -19.52 -1.56
N GLN A 21 -2.92 -19.09 -0.38
CA GLN A 21 -3.63 -17.85 -0.14
C GLN A 21 -2.68 -16.66 -0.17
N MET A 22 -1.46 -16.80 0.34
CA MET A 22 -0.43 -15.76 0.33
C MET A 22 -0.07 -15.31 -1.09
N LEU A 23 -0.12 -16.23 -2.07
CA LEU A 23 0.04 -15.91 -3.49
C LEU A 23 -0.97 -14.86 -3.98
N LYS A 24 -2.16 -14.80 -3.39
CA LYS A 24 -3.21 -13.82 -3.75
C LYS A 24 -2.94 -12.42 -3.19
N LEU A 25 -2.01 -12.29 -2.24
CA LEU A 25 -1.65 -11.02 -1.60
C LEU A 25 -0.60 -10.24 -2.40
N LEU A 26 0.06 -10.90 -3.37
CA LEU A 26 1.12 -10.33 -4.19
C LEU A 26 0.55 -9.63 -5.43
N LYS A 27 1.03 -8.42 -5.69
CA LYS A 27 0.65 -7.58 -6.83
C LYS A 27 1.92 -7.14 -7.56
N PHE A 28 1.96 -7.42 -8.85
CA PHE A 28 3.08 -7.03 -9.70
C PHE A 28 2.91 -5.60 -10.16
N VAL A 29 3.88 -4.75 -9.80
CA VAL A 29 4.01 -3.39 -10.31
C VAL A 29 4.91 -3.41 -11.53
N ASP A 30 4.46 -2.78 -12.61
CA ASP A 30 5.21 -2.71 -13.85
C ASP A 30 6.38 -1.73 -13.72
N GLU A 31 7.51 -2.04 -14.39
CA GLU A 31 8.72 -1.20 -14.31
C GLU A 31 8.48 0.23 -14.81
N GLU A 32 7.53 0.42 -15.74
CA GLU A 32 7.14 1.75 -16.22
C GLU A 32 6.57 2.62 -15.11
N GLU A 33 5.69 2.08 -14.25
CA GLU A 33 5.13 2.82 -13.12
C GLU A 33 6.20 3.15 -12.08
N ILE A 34 7.13 2.22 -11.84
CA ILE A 34 8.29 2.46 -11.00
C ILE A 34 9.16 3.58 -11.56
N ASN A 35 9.39 3.61 -12.87
CA ASN A 35 10.13 4.67 -13.53
C ASN A 35 9.41 6.02 -13.43
N ILE A 36 8.07 6.04 -13.58
CA ILE A 36 7.23 7.23 -13.40
C ILE A 36 7.40 7.79 -11.98
N MET A 37 7.27 6.93 -10.97
CA MET A 37 7.41 7.31 -9.57
C MET A 37 8.83 7.76 -9.19
N SER A 38 9.86 7.25 -9.88
CA SER A 38 11.26 7.59 -9.58
C SER A 38 11.72 8.92 -10.15
N GLY A 39 10.94 9.50 -11.07
CA GLY A 39 11.37 10.65 -11.86
C GLY A 39 12.40 10.32 -12.94
N ALA A 40 12.81 9.04 -13.11
CA ALA A 40 13.80 8.63 -14.11
C ALA A 40 13.36 8.92 -15.55
N TRP A 41 12.05 9.06 -15.79
CA TRP A 41 11.49 9.47 -17.08
C TRP A 41 11.89 10.89 -17.49
N MET A 42 12.27 11.77 -16.54
CA MET A 42 12.71 13.14 -16.84
C MET A 42 14.05 13.18 -17.60
N GLU A 43 14.89 12.14 -17.49
CA GLU A 43 16.20 12.10 -18.18
C GLU A 43 16.10 11.79 -19.68
N HIS A 44 14.94 11.35 -20.17
CA HIS A 44 14.76 10.83 -21.52
C HIS A 44 13.67 11.53 -22.34
N MET A 45 13.09 12.62 -21.85
CA MET A 45 12.05 13.36 -22.58
C MET A 45 12.55 14.64 -23.26
N GLU A 46 12.05 14.87 -24.47
CA GLU A 46 12.20 16.13 -25.21
C GLU A 46 11.30 17.25 -24.65
N ASP A 47 10.24 16.89 -23.91
CA ASP A 47 9.30 17.82 -23.28
C ASP A 47 9.45 17.81 -21.74
N PRO A 48 10.05 18.86 -21.14
CA PRO A 48 10.26 18.96 -19.70
C PRO A 48 8.98 19.18 -18.88
N ASP A 49 7.82 19.43 -19.52
CA ASP A 49 6.54 19.70 -18.84
C ASP A 49 5.65 18.44 -18.70
N ALA A 50 6.14 17.25 -19.07
CA ALA A 50 5.39 15.99 -19.02
C ALA A 50 5.22 15.44 -17.59
N GLU A 51 4.62 16.21 -16.68
CA GLU A 51 4.50 15.85 -15.26
C GLU A 51 3.64 14.60 -14.98
N MET A 52 3.98 13.88 -13.90
CA MET A 52 3.11 12.84 -13.34
C MET A 52 1.71 13.40 -13.07
N LYS A 53 0.69 12.79 -13.68
CA LYS A 53 -0.67 13.34 -13.71
C LYS A 53 -1.46 12.96 -12.46
N ILE A 54 -1.01 13.38 -11.28
CA ILE A 54 -1.72 13.09 -10.02
C ILE A 54 -3.12 13.72 -9.99
N LYS A 55 -3.34 14.86 -10.65
CA LYS A 55 -4.69 15.42 -10.85
C LYS A 55 -5.67 14.46 -11.56
N ASP A 56 -5.14 13.52 -12.32
CA ASP A 56 -5.90 12.49 -13.03
C ASP A 56 -5.89 11.16 -12.24
N PHE A 57 -5.50 11.17 -10.96
CA PHE A 57 -5.33 9.96 -10.15
C PHE A 57 -6.61 9.13 -10.09
N LEU A 58 -7.78 9.76 -9.99
CA LEU A 58 -9.05 9.02 -10.04
C LEU A 58 -9.49 8.63 -11.45
N LEU A 59 -8.94 9.24 -12.50
CA LEU A 59 -9.38 8.94 -13.85
C LEU A 59 -8.84 7.58 -14.32
N ASN A 60 -9.70 6.82 -14.99
CA ASN A 60 -9.23 5.64 -15.70
C ASN A 60 -8.27 6.07 -16.83
N PRO A 61 -7.19 5.30 -17.07
CA PRO A 61 -6.28 5.62 -18.14
C PRO A 61 -7.01 5.52 -19.51
N SER A 62 -7.16 6.63 -20.23
CA SER A 62 -7.40 6.65 -21.68
C SER A 62 -6.16 6.20 -22.48
N GLU A 63 -6.28 5.93 -23.78
CA GLU A 63 -5.14 5.51 -24.62
C GLU A 63 -3.96 6.52 -24.67
N ASP A 64 -4.13 7.76 -24.18
CA ASP A 64 -3.13 8.84 -24.13
C ASP A 64 -2.45 9.02 -22.74
N THR A 65 -2.48 8.00 -21.87
CA THR A 65 -2.00 8.09 -20.48
C THR A 65 -0.54 7.75 -20.25
N ALA A 66 0.35 8.45 -20.96
CA ALA A 66 1.69 8.61 -20.41
C ALA A 66 1.58 9.20 -18.98
N PHE A 67 2.31 8.65 -18.02
CA PHE A 67 2.44 9.15 -16.63
C PHE A 67 1.31 8.87 -15.64
N THR A 68 0.60 7.74 -15.77
CA THR A 68 -0.33 7.27 -14.73
C THR A 68 0.31 6.27 -13.76
N VAL A 69 -0.21 6.21 -12.53
CA VAL A 69 0.24 5.30 -11.45
C VAL A 69 -0.90 4.38 -10.97
N PRO A 70 -1.44 3.52 -11.86
CA PRO A 70 -2.63 2.72 -11.58
C PRO A 70 -2.45 1.70 -10.44
N LEU A 71 -1.24 1.12 -10.26
CA LEU A 71 -1.00 0.15 -9.20
C LEU A 71 -0.84 0.83 -7.84
N LEU A 72 -0.25 2.04 -7.79
CA LEU A 72 -0.21 2.88 -6.60
C LEU A 72 -1.62 3.26 -6.14
N ARG A 73 -2.49 3.61 -7.10
CA ARG A 73 -3.91 3.83 -6.82
C ARG A 73 -4.57 2.59 -6.26
N GLN A 74 -4.39 1.44 -6.93
CA GLN A 74 -4.94 0.19 -6.45
C GLN A 74 -4.45 -0.14 -5.04
N TRP A 75 -3.17 0.07 -4.76
CA TRP A 75 -2.57 -0.11 -3.44
C TRP A 75 -3.24 0.77 -2.37
N LEU A 76 -3.40 2.06 -2.64
CA LEU A 76 -4.02 3.00 -1.70
C LEU A 76 -5.47 2.58 -1.37
N PHE A 77 -6.27 2.23 -2.38
CA PHE A 77 -7.65 1.81 -2.16
C PHE A 77 -7.74 0.43 -1.48
N GLU A 78 -6.88 -0.53 -1.83
CA GLU A 78 -6.83 -1.84 -1.15
C GLU A 78 -6.41 -1.70 0.31
N LEU A 79 -5.50 -0.77 0.62
CA LEU A 79 -5.09 -0.46 1.98
C LEU A 79 -6.24 0.14 2.81
N ILE A 80 -6.98 1.10 2.24
CA ILE A 80 -8.15 1.72 2.87
C ILE A 80 -9.22 0.67 3.17
N VAL A 81 -9.56 -0.17 2.17
CA VAL A 81 -10.58 -1.21 2.36
C VAL A 81 -10.10 -2.27 3.35
N GLY A 82 -8.85 -2.74 3.23
CA GLY A 82 -8.27 -3.73 4.15
C GLY A 82 -8.30 -3.26 5.59
N THR A 83 -8.00 -1.97 5.82
CA THR A 83 -8.11 -1.34 7.14
C THR A 83 -9.55 -1.42 7.65
N VAL A 84 -10.53 -0.95 6.87
CA VAL A 84 -11.94 -0.98 7.30
C VAL A 84 -12.40 -2.40 7.61
N VAL A 85 -12.10 -3.36 6.74
CA VAL A 85 -12.47 -4.77 6.93
C VAL A 85 -11.88 -5.32 8.22
N LEU A 86 -10.60 -5.06 8.48
CA LEU A 86 -9.96 -5.49 9.72
C LEU A 86 -10.65 -4.88 10.93
N GLN A 87 -10.79 -3.56 10.98
CA GLN A 87 -11.42 -2.88 12.13
C GLN A 87 -12.86 -3.35 12.36
N ASP A 88 -13.59 -3.71 11.30
CA ASP A 88 -15.00 -4.17 11.40
C ASP A 88 -15.13 -5.54 12.08
N ASN A 89 -14.04 -6.30 12.12
CA ASN A 89 -13.96 -7.65 12.68
C ASN A 89 -13.25 -7.69 14.04
N LEU A 90 -12.89 -6.54 14.61
CA LEU A 90 -12.23 -6.44 15.90
C LEU A 90 -13.15 -5.78 16.93
N ASP A 91 -13.03 -6.22 18.18
CA ASP A 91 -13.77 -5.63 19.30
C ASP A 91 -13.20 -4.26 19.71
N GLU A 92 -11.90 -4.06 19.48
CA GLU A 92 -11.16 -2.83 19.75
C GLU A 92 -10.42 -2.40 18.49
N GLU A 93 -10.45 -1.09 18.19
CA GLU A 93 -9.69 -0.56 17.06
C GLU A 93 -8.19 -0.67 17.33
N ILE A 94 -7.47 -1.30 16.40
CA ILE A 94 -6.00 -1.40 16.46
C ILE A 94 -5.39 -0.55 15.35
N PRO A 95 -4.43 0.35 15.63
CA PRO A 95 -3.75 1.07 14.57
C PRO A 95 -3.04 0.12 13.61
N VAL A 96 -3.21 0.31 12.30
CA VAL A 96 -2.51 -0.47 11.27
C VAL A 96 -1.52 0.39 10.49
N THR A 97 -0.54 -0.27 9.89
CA THR A 97 0.52 0.40 9.14
C THR A 97 0.65 -0.10 7.72
N ALA A 98 1.09 0.79 6.86
CA ALA A 98 1.61 0.48 5.54
C ALA A 98 2.91 1.21 5.28
N VAL A 99 3.72 0.65 4.39
CA VAL A 99 4.99 1.26 3.97
C VAL A 99 4.95 1.47 2.46
N LEU A 100 5.12 2.71 2.05
CA LEU A 100 5.54 3.04 0.69
C LEU A 100 7.05 3.20 0.68
N TYR A 101 7.73 2.30 0.01
CA TYR A 101 9.13 2.38 -0.29
C TYR A 101 9.29 2.84 -1.76
N PRO A 102 9.42 4.16 -2.00
CA PRO A 102 9.52 4.69 -3.35
C PRO A 102 10.86 4.30 -4.01
N PRO A 103 10.94 4.26 -5.35
CA PRO A 103 12.13 3.88 -6.12
C PRO A 103 13.38 4.76 -5.95
N THR A 104 13.30 5.83 -5.16
CA THR A 104 14.30 6.91 -5.07
C THR A 104 15.29 6.65 -3.92
N HIS A 105 16.60 6.66 -4.25
CA HIS A 105 17.68 6.39 -3.29
C HIS A 105 18.17 7.61 -2.50
N SER A 106 17.67 8.82 -2.77
CA SER A 106 18.20 10.07 -2.18
C SER A 106 17.31 10.61 -1.05
N LEU A 107 17.94 10.89 0.09
CA LEU A 107 17.32 11.55 1.26
C LEU A 107 16.68 12.92 0.92
N MET A 108 17.08 13.57 -0.18
CA MET A 108 16.50 14.86 -0.61
C MET A 108 15.18 14.72 -1.39
N ILE A 109 14.76 13.51 -1.77
CA ILE A 109 13.57 13.25 -2.61
C ILE A 109 12.34 12.82 -1.77
N CYS A 110 12.51 12.59 -0.47
CA CYS A 110 11.43 12.10 0.39
C CYS A 110 10.26 13.09 0.57
N GLU A 111 10.50 14.40 0.44
CA GLU A 111 9.39 15.39 0.40
C GLU A 111 8.57 15.25 -0.89
N THR A 112 9.21 14.89 -1.99
CA THR A 112 8.53 14.59 -3.25
C THR A 112 7.68 13.33 -3.12
N ASP A 113 8.23 12.25 -2.56
CA ASP A 113 7.56 10.95 -2.47
C ASP A 113 6.31 10.97 -1.59
N ILE A 114 6.37 11.62 -0.43
CA ILE A 114 5.17 11.82 0.39
C ILE A 114 4.22 12.82 -0.27
N GLY A 115 4.75 13.81 -1.00
CA GLY A 115 3.97 14.72 -1.82
C GLY A 115 3.11 13.98 -2.86
N ILE A 116 3.58 12.86 -3.42
CA ILE A 116 2.80 12.01 -4.33
C ILE A 116 1.54 11.47 -3.64
N ILE A 117 1.69 10.85 -2.47
CA ILE A 117 0.56 10.25 -1.74
C ILE A 117 -0.35 11.32 -1.14
N ALA A 118 0.22 12.40 -0.60
CA ALA A 118 -0.56 13.52 -0.10
C ALA A 118 -1.41 14.14 -1.22
N SER A 119 -0.81 14.41 -2.38
CA SER A 119 -1.54 14.94 -3.54
C SER A 119 -2.59 13.98 -4.05
N ALA A 120 -2.31 12.67 -4.07
CA ALA A 120 -3.29 11.66 -4.45
C ALA A 120 -4.49 11.64 -3.49
N LEU A 121 -4.26 11.73 -2.18
CA LEU A 121 -5.32 11.83 -1.18
C LEU A 121 -6.11 13.13 -1.33
N ASP A 122 -5.44 14.26 -1.55
CA ASP A 122 -6.10 15.56 -1.79
C ASP A 122 -7.02 15.51 -3.00
N GLU A 123 -6.63 14.86 -4.09
CA GLU A 123 -7.48 14.67 -5.29
C GLU A 123 -8.71 13.80 -4.99
N VAL A 124 -8.54 12.75 -4.18
CA VAL A 124 -9.66 11.92 -3.75
C VAL A 124 -10.63 12.73 -2.86
N GLU A 125 -10.11 13.47 -1.90
CA GLU A 125 -10.91 14.33 -1.04
C GLU A 125 -11.65 15.42 -1.83
N TYR A 126 -10.96 16.09 -2.76
CA TYR A 126 -11.54 17.12 -3.61
C TYR A 126 -12.73 16.57 -4.42
N ALA A 127 -12.56 15.39 -5.02
CA ALA A 127 -13.62 14.71 -5.74
C ALA A 127 -14.84 14.38 -4.86
N LEU A 128 -14.60 13.91 -3.62
CA LEU A 128 -15.65 13.54 -2.67
C LEU A 128 -16.37 14.74 -2.04
N ILE A 129 -15.68 15.87 -1.87
CA ILE A 129 -16.30 17.12 -1.43
C ILE A 129 -17.24 17.65 -2.51
N GLY A 130 -16.86 17.52 -3.79
CA GLY A 130 -17.71 17.91 -4.92
C GLY A 130 -18.92 17.00 -5.12
N ASP A 131 -18.72 15.69 -4.97
CA ASP A 131 -19.76 14.66 -5.08
C ASP A 131 -19.37 13.43 -4.24
N ILE A 132 -20.08 13.18 -3.14
CA ILE A 132 -19.82 12.00 -2.28
C ILE A 132 -20.06 10.68 -3.02
N ASP A 133 -20.90 10.70 -4.06
CA ASP A 133 -21.20 9.56 -4.91
C ASP A 133 -20.28 9.51 -6.15
N ASN A 134 -19.15 10.23 -6.12
CA ASN A 134 -18.21 10.33 -7.23
C ASN A 134 -17.97 8.95 -7.88
N ARG A 135 -18.32 8.85 -9.16
CA ARG A 135 -18.34 7.59 -9.90
C ARG A 135 -16.97 6.91 -9.94
N GLU A 136 -15.91 7.66 -10.19
CA GLU A 136 -14.56 7.10 -10.33
C GLU A 136 -14.01 6.63 -8.97
N PHE A 137 -14.24 7.40 -7.90
CA PHE A 137 -13.96 6.95 -6.54
C PHE A 137 -14.70 5.64 -6.21
N ARG A 138 -16.02 5.59 -6.44
CA ARG A 138 -16.83 4.39 -6.16
C ARG A 138 -16.39 3.19 -6.99
N LEU A 139 -15.92 3.42 -8.22
CA LEU A 139 -15.37 2.37 -9.07
C LEU A 139 -14.09 1.79 -8.46
N HIS A 140 -13.12 2.62 -8.11
CA HIS A 140 -11.85 2.17 -7.53
C HIS A 140 -12.02 1.54 -6.15
N LEU A 141 -12.93 2.09 -5.32
CA LEU A 141 -13.28 1.48 -4.04
C LEU A 141 -13.89 0.09 -4.22
N ARG A 142 -14.77 -0.09 -5.21
CA ARG A 142 -15.36 -1.40 -5.53
C ARG A 142 -14.33 -2.39 -6.06
N GLN A 143 -13.40 -1.95 -6.90
CA GLN A 143 -12.31 -2.80 -7.39
C GLN A 143 -11.42 -3.30 -6.23
N ALA A 144 -11.07 -2.40 -5.31
CA ALA A 144 -10.32 -2.75 -4.11
C ALA A 144 -11.11 -3.68 -3.18
N TYR A 145 -12.42 -3.43 -3.01
CA TYR A 145 -13.31 -4.31 -2.24
C TYR A 145 -13.33 -5.74 -2.77
N GLU A 146 -13.52 -5.95 -4.07
CA GLU A 146 -13.55 -7.31 -4.64
C GLU A 146 -12.17 -8.00 -4.54
N SER A 147 -11.10 -7.22 -4.64
CA SER A 147 -9.73 -7.71 -4.45
C SER A 147 -9.48 -8.16 -2.99
N ILE A 148 -9.87 -7.34 -2.00
CA ILE A 148 -9.78 -7.66 -0.56
C ILE A 148 -10.68 -8.83 -0.19
N LYS A 149 -11.92 -8.85 -0.68
CA LYS A 149 -12.86 -9.94 -0.50
C LYS A 149 -12.27 -11.28 -0.92
N THR A 150 -11.58 -11.32 -2.06
CA THR A 150 -10.94 -12.55 -2.56
C THR A 150 -9.90 -13.12 -1.59
N SER A 151 -9.12 -12.28 -0.90
CA SER A 151 -8.19 -12.77 0.12
C SER A 151 -8.92 -13.14 1.40
N VAL A 152 -9.77 -12.25 1.94
CA VAL A 152 -10.51 -12.45 3.18
C VAL A 152 -11.30 -13.77 3.18
N GLU A 153 -12.10 -14.01 2.14
CA GLU A 153 -12.88 -15.24 1.98
C GLU A 153 -11.99 -16.48 1.80
N SER A 154 -10.81 -16.31 1.19
CA SER A 154 -9.89 -17.42 0.96
C SER A 154 -9.12 -17.84 2.21
N PHE A 155 -8.87 -16.92 3.14
CA PHE A 155 -8.30 -17.21 4.44
C PHE A 155 -9.37 -17.76 5.40
N GLY A 156 -10.59 -17.22 5.33
CA GLY A 156 -11.72 -17.65 6.17
C GLY A 156 -11.60 -17.25 7.63
N ILE A 157 -10.76 -16.24 7.92
CA ILE A 157 -10.45 -15.77 9.28
C ILE A 157 -11.32 -14.56 9.65
N LEU A 158 -11.48 -13.63 8.72
CA LEU A 158 -12.34 -12.46 8.85
C LEU A 158 -13.65 -12.67 8.09
N THR A 159 -14.69 -11.95 8.51
CA THR A 159 -15.95 -11.84 7.77
C THR A 159 -15.90 -10.61 6.89
N MET A 160 -16.16 -10.77 5.58
CA MET A 160 -16.25 -9.62 4.67
C MET A 160 -17.54 -8.83 4.97
N PRO A 161 -17.47 -7.54 5.35
CA PRO A 161 -18.65 -6.70 5.50
C PRO A 161 -19.28 -6.39 4.14
N GLU A 162 -20.56 -6.03 4.11
CA GLU A 162 -21.21 -5.56 2.88
C GLU A 162 -20.55 -4.29 2.33
N PHE A 163 -20.56 -4.15 1.00
CA PHE A 163 -19.89 -3.02 0.33
C PHE A 163 -20.37 -1.66 0.84
N ASP A 164 -21.67 -1.48 1.06
CA ASP A 164 -22.22 -0.20 1.53
C ASP A 164 -21.72 0.14 2.94
N ARG A 165 -21.57 -0.87 3.82
CA ARG A 165 -20.96 -0.69 5.15
C ARG A 165 -19.48 -0.29 5.05
N VAL A 166 -18.74 -0.88 4.11
CA VAL A 166 -17.35 -0.48 3.85
C VAL A 166 -17.30 0.96 3.34
N ASN A 167 -18.14 1.31 2.36
CA ASN A 167 -18.22 2.65 1.80
C ASN A 167 -18.50 3.71 2.87
N ASP A 168 -19.51 3.49 3.71
CA ASP A 168 -19.89 4.43 4.78
C ASP A 168 -18.77 4.64 5.81
N ARG A 169 -17.98 3.59 6.10
CA ARG A 169 -16.81 3.69 7.01
C ARG A 169 -15.61 4.38 6.36
N VAL A 170 -15.42 4.20 5.05
CA VAL A 170 -14.38 4.91 4.31
C VAL A 170 -14.70 6.39 4.23
N VAL A 171 -15.95 6.72 3.88
CA VAL A 171 -16.36 8.11 3.68
C VAL A 171 -17.86 8.29 3.93
N HIS A 172 -18.22 9.35 4.66
CA HIS A 172 -19.59 9.85 4.73
C HIS A 172 -19.59 11.35 5.11
N PHE A 173 -20.75 11.99 5.05
CA PHE A 173 -20.94 13.32 5.63
C PHE A 173 -21.50 13.22 7.04
N SER A 174 -20.90 13.96 7.96
CA SER A 174 -21.44 14.12 9.31
C SER A 174 -22.71 14.99 9.29
N ASN A 175 -23.44 15.02 10.41
CA ASN A 175 -24.61 15.89 10.58
C ASN A 175 -24.30 17.39 10.37
N SER A 176 -23.03 17.80 10.51
CA SER A 176 -22.60 19.18 10.23
C SER A 176 -22.20 19.43 8.77
N GLY A 177 -22.40 18.46 7.87
CA GLY A 177 -22.02 18.55 6.47
C GLY A 177 -20.51 18.49 6.22
N ARG A 178 -19.74 17.92 7.15
CA ARG A 178 -18.28 17.76 7.00
C ARG A 178 -17.97 16.35 6.53
N LEU A 179 -17.06 16.23 5.57
CA LEU A 179 -16.53 14.93 5.14
C LEU A 179 -15.82 14.28 6.34
N VAL A 180 -16.15 13.02 6.60
CA VAL A 180 -15.64 12.20 7.70
C VAL A 180 -15.48 10.75 7.23
N GLY A 181 -14.87 9.90 8.05
CA GLY A 181 -14.52 8.52 7.71
C GLY A 181 -13.01 8.33 7.60
N LEU A 182 -12.59 7.08 7.35
CA LEU A 182 -11.19 6.69 7.37
C LEU A 182 -10.31 7.58 6.48
N ILE A 183 -10.82 8.06 5.35
CA ILE A 183 -10.03 8.90 4.43
C ILE A 183 -9.47 10.17 5.08
N ARG A 184 -10.18 10.72 6.07
CA ARG A 184 -9.79 11.92 6.83
C ARG A 184 -8.87 11.61 8.02
N GLU A 185 -8.65 10.34 8.31
CA GLU A 185 -7.93 9.83 9.48
C GLU A 185 -6.63 9.11 9.08
N ILE A 186 -6.25 9.16 7.79
CA ILE A 186 -4.98 8.61 7.31
C ILE A 186 -3.84 9.53 7.77
N ASP A 187 -2.91 8.98 8.54
CA ASP A 187 -1.70 9.68 8.97
C ASP A 187 -0.52 9.34 8.04
N LEU A 188 0.03 10.34 7.37
CA LEU A 188 1.21 10.17 6.53
C LEU A 188 2.47 10.56 7.32
N ARG A 189 3.43 9.64 7.42
CA ARG A 189 4.67 9.86 8.16
C ARG A 189 5.91 9.71 7.29
N HIS A 190 6.81 10.69 7.40
CA HIS A 190 8.10 10.64 6.70
C HIS A 190 9.06 9.67 7.39
N ALA A 191 9.65 8.79 6.59
CA ALA A 191 10.69 7.85 7.02
C ALA A 191 12.11 8.43 7.00
N CYS A 192 12.33 9.56 6.32
CA CYS A 192 13.68 10.02 5.98
C CYS A 192 14.35 10.88 7.06
N GLY A 193 13.69 11.06 8.19
CA GLY A 193 14.20 11.78 9.37
C GLY A 193 14.45 10.86 10.56
N ASN A 194 14.44 11.44 11.77
CA ASN A 194 14.70 10.72 13.00
C ASN A 194 13.45 9.95 13.46
N ILE A 195 12.99 8.97 12.67
CA ILE A 195 11.81 8.12 12.95
C ILE A 195 11.85 7.46 14.34
N VAL A 196 13.06 7.33 14.90
CA VAL A 196 13.34 6.93 16.28
C VAL A 196 12.65 7.83 17.32
N THR A 197 12.31 9.08 17.00
CA THR A 197 11.53 9.95 17.90
C THR A 197 10.09 9.50 18.05
N LEU A 198 9.56 8.76 17.07
CA LEU A 198 8.24 8.15 17.08
C LEU A 198 8.24 6.77 17.75
N MET A 199 9.42 6.25 18.11
CA MET A 199 9.56 4.93 18.70
C MET A 199 9.25 4.95 20.21
N ASN A 200 8.42 4.01 20.64
CA ASN A 200 8.25 3.69 22.03
C ASN A 200 9.55 3.10 22.59
N ARG A 201 10.19 3.81 23.53
CA ARG A 201 11.48 3.40 24.13
C ARG A 201 11.44 2.04 24.85
N LYS A 202 10.26 1.55 25.24
CA LYS A 202 10.09 0.28 25.96
C LYS A 202 9.87 -0.90 25.01
N THR A 203 8.98 -0.74 24.02
CA THR A 203 8.63 -1.83 23.09
C THR A 203 9.49 -1.85 21.83
N ARG A 204 10.22 -0.76 21.54
CA ARG A 204 10.93 -0.52 20.27
C ARG A 204 10.00 -0.47 19.05
N GLU A 205 8.69 -0.34 19.25
CA GLU A 205 7.72 -0.18 18.17
C GLU A 205 7.47 1.30 17.87
N LEU A 206 7.12 1.62 16.62
CA LEU A 206 6.63 2.95 16.27
C LEU A 206 5.26 3.21 16.91
N ALA A 207 5.10 4.36 17.56
CA ALA A 207 3.82 4.80 18.13
C ALA A 207 2.86 5.18 17.01
N LEU A 208 1.61 4.75 17.10
CA LEU A 208 0.57 4.99 16.10
C LEU A 208 -0.63 5.66 16.76
N ASP A 209 -1.07 6.78 16.21
CA ASP A 209 -2.15 7.62 16.78
C ASP A 209 -3.36 7.72 15.86
N SER A 210 -3.37 6.95 14.76
CA SER A 210 -4.41 6.95 13.75
C SER A 210 -4.77 5.52 13.34
N PRO A 211 -6.01 5.26 12.89
CA PRO A 211 -6.42 3.92 12.48
C PRO A 211 -5.55 3.37 11.35
N LEU A 212 -5.09 4.24 10.45
CA LEU A 212 -4.16 3.93 9.37
C LEU A 212 -3.00 4.92 9.35
N THR A 213 -1.78 4.40 9.45
CA THR A 213 -0.55 5.18 9.23
C THR A 213 0.21 4.67 8.02
N ILE A 214 0.50 5.56 7.08
CA ILE A 214 1.33 5.26 5.91
C ILE A 214 2.70 5.88 6.12
N PHE A 215 3.72 5.03 6.26
CA PHE A 215 5.10 5.47 6.27
C PHE A 215 5.63 5.56 4.85
N VAL A 216 6.21 6.71 4.50
CA VAL A 216 6.78 6.95 3.18
C VAL A 216 8.30 7.14 3.28
N GLY A 217 9.04 6.26 2.61
CA GLY A 217 10.50 6.35 2.47
C GLY A 217 11.28 5.19 3.11
N GLY A 218 12.55 5.09 2.70
CA GLY A 218 13.29 3.83 2.77
C GLY A 218 13.85 3.40 4.13
N ASN A 219 13.92 4.28 5.13
CA ASN A 219 14.54 3.91 6.41
C ASN A 219 13.57 3.24 7.39
N VAL A 220 12.27 3.15 7.09
CA VAL A 220 11.29 2.52 8.00
C VAL A 220 11.54 1.02 8.19
N LEU A 221 12.11 0.36 7.19
CA LEU A 221 12.39 -1.08 7.24
C LEU A 221 13.86 -1.39 7.60
N ASN A 222 14.67 -0.36 7.87
CA ASN A 222 16.14 -0.48 8.01
C ASN A 222 16.64 -0.13 9.42
N GLY A 223 15.75 0.03 10.39
CA GLY A 223 16.10 0.50 11.74
C GLY A 223 15.94 -0.55 12.84
N ASP A 224 16.52 -0.27 14.01
CA ASP A 224 16.37 -1.07 15.25
C ASP A 224 14.97 -0.94 15.89
N PHE A 225 13.92 -0.88 15.07
CA PHE A 225 12.54 -0.70 15.51
C PHE A 225 11.59 -1.56 14.70
N THR A 226 10.45 -1.90 15.31
CA THR A 226 9.41 -2.71 14.70
C THR A 226 8.29 -1.79 14.21
N VAL A 227 7.79 -2.06 13.00
CA VAL A 227 6.60 -1.41 12.45
C VAL A 227 5.38 -2.28 12.82
N PRO A 228 4.57 -1.90 13.83
CA PRO A 228 3.51 -2.76 14.32
C PRO A 228 2.35 -2.83 13.33
N ASN A 229 1.65 -3.96 13.31
CA ASN A 229 0.43 -4.18 12.52
C ASN A 229 0.58 -3.81 11.02
N LEU A 230 1.71 -4.20 10.43
CA LEU A 230 2.02 -3.95 9.03
C LEU A 230 1.15 -4.81 8.11
N ILE A 231 0.21 -4.16 7.42
CA ILE A 231 -0.72 -4.81 6.49
C ILE A 231 -0.38 -4.52 5.03
N SER A 232 0.52 -3.59 4.71
CA SER A 232 0.91 -3.44 3.32
C SER A 232 2.30 -2.87 3.08
N VAL A 233 2.95 -3.37 2.04
CA VAL A 233 4.20 -2.83 1.52
C VAL A 233 4.03 -2.56 0.02
N TYR A 234 4.30 -1.33 -0.40
CA TYR A 234 4.51 -0.97 -1.79
C TYR A 234 5.99 -0.69 -1.99
N TYR A 235 6.67 -1.50 -2.80
CA TYR A 235 8.11 -1.44 -2.94
C TYR A 235 8.52 -1.19 -4.38
N GLY A 236 9.12 -0.02 -4.61
CA GLY A 236 9.57 0.43 -5.92
C GLY A 236 11.07 0.35 -6.18
N ILE A 237 11.91 0.06 -5.18
CA ILE A 237 13.37 0.06 -5.37
C ILE A 237 13.86 -1.16 -6.15
N ASP A 238 14.98 -0.99 -6.88
CA ASP A 238 15.70 -2.11 -7.50
C ASP A 238 16.05 -3.18 -6.45
N SER A 239 15.50 -4.37 -6.66
CA SER A 239 15.71 -5.52 -5.78
C SER A 239 17.17 -5.85 -5.57
N ASN A 240 18.08 -5.46 -6.47
CA ASN A 240 19.53 -5.64 -6.31
C ASN A 240 20.11 -4.93 -5.07
N THR A 241 19.48 -3.83 -4.65
CA THR A 241 19.98 -2.97 -3.56
C THR A 241 19.53 -3.42 -2.17
N LEU A 242 18.67 -4.44 -2.10
CA LEU A 242 18.23 -5.03 -0.85
C LEU A 242 19.34 -5.83 -0.18
N ASP A 243 19.55 -5.56 1.10
CA ASP A 243 20.26 -6.47 2.00
C ASP A 243 19.31 -7.51 2.62
N GLU A 244 19.87 -8.51 3.29
CA GLU A 244 19.10 -9.60 3.91
C GLU A 244 18.15 -9.10 5.00
N GLY A 245 18.52 -8.07 5.77
CA GLY A 245 17.70 -7.52 6.84
C GLY A 245 16.45 -6.83 6.29
N MET A 246 16.61 -6.04 5.22
CA MET A 246 15.50 -5.42 4.50
C MET A 246 14.53 -6.46 3.94
N ILE A 247 15.05 -7.56 3.41
CA ILE A 247 14.24 -8.65 2.87
C ILE A 247 13.39 -9.29 3.97
N GLN A 248 13.96 -9.54 5.16
CA GLN A 248 13.19 -10.08 6.29
C GLN A 248 12.09 -9.11 6.73
N GLU A 249 12.37 -7.82 6.82
CA GLU A 249 11.36 -6.83 7.22
C GLU A 249 10.22 -6.67 6.21
N ILE A 250 10.55 -6.67 4.90
CA ILE A 250 9.56 -6.66 3.82
C ILE A 250 8.71 -7.94 3.86
N TYR A 251 9.33 -9.08 4.16
CA TYR A 251 8.66 -10.38 4.21
C TYR A 251 7.93 -10.65 5.52
N ARG A 252 8.24 -9.94 6.61
CA ARG A 252 7.67 -10.14 7.95
C ARG A 252 6.14 -10.24 7.97
N PRO A 253 5.36 -9.45 7.20
CA PRO A 253 3.91 -9.58 7.16
C PRO A 253 3.40 -10.96 6.75
N PHE A 254 4.23 -11.76 6.08
CA PHE A 254 3.92 -13.09 5.58
C PHE A 254 4.35 -14.21 6.53
N THR A 255 5.24 -13.93 7.49
CA THR A 255 5.82 -14.96 8.37
C THR A 255 5.46 -14.78 9.84
N GLU A 256 5.22 -13.55 10.29
CA GLU A 256 5.10 -13.23 11.72
C GLU A 256 3.82 -12.48 12.08
N SER A 257 3.01 -12.07 11.09
CA SER A 257 1.74 -11.40 11.33
C SER A 257 0.66 -12.34 11.85
N ASP A 258 -0.23 -11.81 12.69
CA ASP A 258 -1.49 -12.45 13.03
C ASP A 258 -2.31 -12.77 11.77
N ASP A 259 -2.96 -13.94 11.75
CA ASP A 259 -3.75 -14.42 10.60
C ASP A 259 -4.83 -13.42 10.14
N LYS A 260 -5.38 -12.62 11.07
CA LYS A 260 -6.32 -11.54 10.76
C LYS A 260 -5.67 -10.46 9.92
N LEU A 261 -4.48 -10.01 10.32
CA LEU A 261 -3.69 -9.02 9.57
C LEU A 261 -3.32 -9.60 8.20
N LEU A 262 -2.81 -10.84 8.18
CA LEU A 262 -2.41 -11.52 6.94
C LEU A 262 -3.56 -11.61 5.92
N SER A 263 -4.80 -11.79 6.37
CA SER A 263 -5.98 -11.89 5.49
C SER A 263 -6.28 -10.63 4.67
N VAL A 264 -5.84 -9.45 5.17
CA VAL A 264 -5.96 -8.16 4.49
C VAL A 264 -4.63 -7.65 3.94
N THR A 265 -3.53 -8.38 4.16
CA THR A 265 -2.18 -7.94 3.77
C THR A 265 -2.02 -7.79 2.27
N ARG A 266 -1.24 -6.81 1.81
CA ARG A 266 -0.87 -6.65 0.39
C ARG A 266 0.61 -6.33 0.19
N MET A 267 1.22 -6.97 -0.79
CA MET A 267 2.58 -6.66 -1.22
C MET A 267 2.60 -6.30 -2.70
N PHE A 268 2.91 -5.03 -2.97
CA PHE A 268 3.09 -4.50 -4.31
C PHE A 268 4.58 -4.38 -4.59
N GLY A 269 5.04 -4.98 -5.68
CA GLY A 269 6.44 -4.89 -6.08
C GLY A 269 6.68 -5.41 -7.48
N THR A 270 7.86 -5.13 -8.02
CA THR A 270 8.26 -5.66 -9.32
C THR A 270 8.42 -7.18 -9.27
N GLU A 271 8.29 -7.85 -10.42
CA GLU A 271 8.51 -9.30 -10.49
C GLU A 271 9.89 -9.69 -9.98
N LYS A 272 10.91 -8.91 -10.32
CA LYS A 272 12.29 -9.12 -9.88
C LYS A 272 12.45 -9.04 -8.37
N LEU A 273 11.73 -8.12 -7.70
CA LEU A 273 11.70 -8.03 -6.25
C LEU A 273 11.06 -9.25 -5.63
N LEU A 274 9.81 -9.54 -6.04
CA LEU A 274 9.04 -10.62 -5.45
C LEU A 274 9.79 -11.95 -5.62
N ARG A 275 10.38 -12.20 -6.80
CA ARG A 275 11.30 -13.33 -7.00
C ARG A 275 12.41 -13.40 -5.97
N ARG A 276 13.15 -12.30 -5.77
CA ARG A 276 14.23 -12.25 -4.79
C ARG A 276 13.76 -12.53 -3.36
N LEU A 277 12.61 -11.97 -2.94
CA LEU A 277 12.06 -12.19 -1.59
C LEU A 277 11.75 -13.67 -1.33
N PHE A 278 11.19 -14.35 -2.33
CA PHE A 278 10.72 -15.72 -2.18
C PHE A 278 11.75 -16.80 -2.60
N GLU A 279 12.84 -16.43 -3.28
CA GLU A 279 13.94 -17.33 -3.65
C GLU A 279 15.04 -17.45 -2.57
N GLN A 280 15.23 -16.43 -1.72
CA GLN A 280 16.35 -16.36 -0.76
C GLN A 280 16.19 -17.20 0.52
N GLN A 281 15.06 -17.86 0.74
CA GLN A 281 14.83 -18.76 1.90
C GLN A 281 15.33 -20.20 1.63
N GLN A 282 16.50 -20.36 0.98
CA GLN A 282 17.15 -21.65 0.71
C GLN A 282 18.13 -22.08 1.80
#